data_AF-A0A8B7JZX3-F1
#
_entry.id   AF-A0A8B7JZX3-F1
#
_cell.length_a   1.000
_cell.length_b   1.000
_cell.length_c   1.000
_cell.angle_alpha   90.00
_cell.angle_beta   90.00
_cell.angle_gamma   90.00
#
_symmetry.space_group_name_H-M   'P 1'
#
loop_
_entity.id
_entity.type
_entity.pdbx_description
1 polymer ?
#
loop_
_entity_poly.entity_id
_entity_poly.type
_entity_poly.pdbx_seq_one_letter_code
_entity_poly.pdbx_strand_id
1 'polypeptide(L)'
;RQDARIIVGLFYETEARKVFCEVYKEKLYGKKYVWFLIGWYADNWFRIKDPAINCTEAEMAEAVEGHVTTEIVMLNPENTRSISNMTSQEFIEKLQKRLGKNPEETGGFQEAPLAYDAIWALALALNKTSAELVKK
;
A
#
# COMPACT_ATOMS: atom_id res chain seq x y z
N ARG A 1 -13.32 17.80 25.86
CA ARG A 1 -13.01 16.96 24.69
C ARG A 1 -14.06 17.24 23.62
N GLN A 2 -13.66 17.35 22.35
CA GLN A 2 -14.60 17.46 21.22
C GLN A 2 -15.11 16.06 20.87
N ASP A 3 -16.42 15.87 20.73
CA ASP A 3 -17.06 14.58 20.45
C ASP A 3 -16.95 14.21 18.96
N ALA A 4 -15.73 14.04 18.46
CA ALA A 4 -15.48 13.68 17.07
C ALA A 4 -15.94 12.25 16.78
N ARG A 5 -16.69 12.07 15.68
CA ARG A 5 -17.26 10.79 15.25
C ARG A 5 -16.66 10.26 13.95
N ILE A 6 -16.08 11.14 13.13
CA ILE A 6 -15.39 10.80 11.88
C ILE A 6 -13.97 11.31 12.02
N ILE A 7 -13.00 10.42 11.86
CA ILE A 7 -11.59 10.69 12.14
C ILE A 7 -10.77 10.27 10.91
N VAL A 8 -9.86 11.14 10.48
CA VAL A 8 -8.96 10.87 9.35
C VAL A 8 -7.55 10.72 9.91
N GLY A 9 -7.00 9.51 9.84
CA GLY A 9 -5.66 9.18 10.29
C GLY A 9 -4.66 9.24 9.15
N LEU A 10 -3.64 10.10 9.28
CA LEU A 10 -2.56 10.29 8.31
C LEU A 10 -1.22 10.08 9.00
N PHE A 11 -0.79 8.82 9.08
CA PHE A 11 0.46 8.42 9.73
C PHE A 11 0.99 7.14 9.07
N TYR A 12 2.23 6.76 9.39
CA TYR A 12 2.80 5.49 8.94
C TYR A 12 2.29 4.31 9.78
N GLU A 13 2.50 3.09 9.28
CA GLU A 13 2.04 1.86 9.90
C GLU A 13 2.51 1.69 11.37
N THR A 14 3.76 2.05 11.65
CA THR A 14 4.33 1.97 13.01
C THR A 14 3.63 2.92 13.99
N GLU A 15 3.35 4.15 13.53
CA GLU A 15 2.60 5.14 14.29
C GLU A 15 1.13 4.74 14.42
N ALA A 16 0.55 4.10 13.40
CA ALA A 16 -0.80 3.57 13.44
C ALA A 16 -0.98 2.58 14.60
N ARG A 17 -0.06 1.64 14.80
CA ARG A 17 -0.11 0.70 15.93
C ARG A 17 -0.15 1.41 17.28
N LYS A 18 0.71 2.43 17.47
CA LYS A 18 0.74 3.22 18.70
C LYS A 18 -0.57 3.96 18.93
N VAL A 19 -1.09 4.62 17.89
CA VAL A 19 -2.35 5.35 17.95
C VAL A 19 -3.52 4.42 18.27
N PHE A 20 -3.64 3.29 17.56
CA PHE A 20 -4.78 2.38 17.74
C PHE A 20 -4.76 1.64 19.08
N CYS A 21 -3.58 1.41 19.67
CA CYS A 21 -3.50 0.94 21.05
C CYS A 21 -4.11 1.95 22.04
N GLU A 22 -3.90 3.25 21.83
CA GLU A 22 -4.54 4.28 22.66
C GLU A 22 -6.03 4.45 22.33
N VAL A 23 -6.44 4.31 21.06
CA VAL A 23 -7.86 4.28 20.66
C VAL A 23 -8.62 3.17 21.38
N TYR A 24 -8.00 1.99 21.53
CA TYR A 24 -8.56 0.89 22.30
C TYR A 24 -8.78 1.28 23.77
N LYS A 25 -7.75 1.85 24.42
CA LYS A 25 -7.78 2.23 25.84
C LYS A 25 -8.80 3.33 26.12
N GLU A 26 -8.95 4.28 25.18
CA GLU A 26 -9.88 5.42 25.28
C GLU A 26 -11.29 5.09 24.75
N LYS A 27 -11.52 3.86 24.26
CA LYS A 27 -12.82 3.40 23.71
C LYS A 27 -13.34 4.30 22.57
N LEU A 28 -12.44 4.72 21.68
CA LEU A 28 -12.73 5.56 20.50
C LEU A 28 -12.96 4.73 19.23
N TYR A 29 -13.64 3.58 19.37
CA TYR A 29 -13.93 2.63 18.30
C TYR A 29 -15.36 2.07 18.44
N GLY A 30 -15.79 1.26 17.46
CA GLY A 30 -17.13 0.66 17.41
C GLY A 30 -18.17 1.56 16.76
N LYS A 31 -19.46 1.25 16.98
CA LYS A 31 -20.60 1.77 16.16
C LYS A 31 -20.74 3.29 16.02
N LYS A 32 -20.07 4.08 16.88
CA LYS A 32 -20.18 5.54 16.89
C LYS A 32 -19.01 6.24 16.21
N TYR A 33 -17.96 5.51 15.82
CA TYR A 33 -16.74 6.10 15.29
C TYR A 33 -16.38 5.47 13.94
N VAL A 34 -16.02 6.32 12.98
CA VAL A 34 -15.51 5.89 11.69
C VAL A 34 -14.10 6.46 11.52
N TRP A 35 -13.16 5.58 11.19
CA TRP A 35 -11.78 5.92 10.90
C TRP A 35 -11.51 5.79 9.41
N PHE A 36 -10.95 6.83 8.80
CA PHE A 36 -10.40 6.79 7.46
C PHE A 36 -8.88 6.73 7.55
N LEU A 37 -8.28 5.73 6.91
CA LEU A 37 -6.84 5.50 6.86
C LEU A 37 -6.34 5.42 5.41
N ILE A 38 -5.02 5.35 5.27
CA ILE A 38 -4.33 5.14 4.00
C ILE A 38 -4.23 3.63 3.75
N GLY A 39 -4.52 3.16 2.53
CA GLY A 39 -4.62 1.72 2.20
C GLY A 39 -3.31 0.99 1.86
N TRP A 40 -2.16 1.64 2.00
CA TRP A 40 -0.84 1.06 1.71
C TRP A 40 -0.19 0.26 2.86
N TYR A 41 -0.88 0.08 3.99
CA TYR A 41 -0.35 -0.76 5.07
C TYR A 41 -0.41 -2.24 4.67
N ALA A 42 0.46 -3.07 5.23
CA ALA A 42 0.34 -4.52 5.04
C ALA A 42 -1.02 -5.03 5.57
N ASP A 43 -1.65 -5.97 4.89
CA ASP A 43 -3.01 -6.47 5.24
C ASP A 43 -3.16 -6.89 6.72
N ASN A 44 -2.08 -7.38 7.32
CA ASN A 44 -2.02 -7.85 8.70
C ASN A 44 -1.23 -6.93 9.65
N TRP A 45 -1.05 -5.65 9.30
CA TRP A 45 -0.20 -4.69 10.02
C TRP A 45 -0.43 -4.59 11.54
N PHE A 46 -1.68 -4.78 11.98
CA PHE A 46 -2.09 -4.70 13.39
C PHE A 46 -1.85 -5.99 14.19
N ARG A 47 -1.56 -7.10 13.52
CA ARG A 47 -1.22 -8.40 14.14
C ARG A 47 0.26 -8.55 14.44
N ILE A 48 1.09 -7.67 13.86
CA ILE A 48 2.54 -7.68 14.05
C ILE A 48 2.87 -7.30 15.49
N LYS A 49 3.63 -8.16 16.17
CA LYS A 49 4.09 -7.89 17.54
C LYS A 49 4.97 -6.64 17.56
N ASP A 50 4.52 -5.63 18.31
CA ASP A 50 5.23 -4.36 18.46
C ASP A 50 5.57 -4.12 19.94
N PRO A 51 6.87 -4.11 20.33
CA PRO A 51 7.26 -3.90 21.72
C PRO A 51 7.01 -2.48 22.22
N ALA A 52 6.67 -1.53 21.34
CA ALA A 52 6.39 -0.14 21.70
C ALA A 52 4.94 0.09 22.14
N ILE A 53 4.07 -0.94 22.06
CA ILE A 53 2.67 -0.84 22.49
C ILE A 53 2.37 -1.88 23.58
N ASN A 54 1.39 -1.56 24.43
CA ASN A 54 0.92 -2.43 25.50
C ASN A 54 -0.52 -2.91 25.23
N CYS A 55 -0.78 -3.34 24.00
CA CYS A 55 -2.05 -3.91 23.57
C CYS A 55 -1.79 -5.26 22.91
N THR A 56 -2.67 -6.22 23.16
CA THR A 56 -2.67 -7.53 22.51
C THR A 56 -3.23 -7.44 21.09
N GLU A 57 -2.97 -8.46 20.27
CA GLU A 57 -3.52 -8.56 18.92
C GLU A 57 -5.06 -8.49 18.92
N ALA A 58 -5.72 -9.14 19.87
CA ALA A 58 -7.19 -9.13 19.97
C ALA A 58 -7.75 -7.73 20.28
N GLU A 59 -7.08 -6.99 21.17
CA GLU A 59 -7.46 -5.61 21.50
C GLU A 59 -7.25 -4.66 20.30
N MET A 60 -6.13 -4.85 19.58
CA MET A 60 -5.86 -4.11 18.35
C MET A 60 -6.90 -4.41 17.27
N ALA A 61 -7.24 -5.68 17.06
CA ALA A 61 -8.25 -6.11 16.10
C ALA A 61 -9.62 -5.48 16.40
N GLU A 62 -10.02 -5.42 17.67
CA GLU A 62 -11.26 -4.76 18.08
C GLU A 62 -11.24 -3.25 17.80
N ALA A 63 -10.09 -2.60 17.98
CA ALA A 63 -9.96 -1.14 17.79
C ALA A 63 -9.95 -0.71 16.32
N VAL A 64 -9.39 -1.53 15.43
CA VAL A 64 -9.31 -1.22 13.99
C VAL A 64 -10.55 -1.67 13.22
N GLU A 65 -11.46 -2.44 13.83
CA GLU A 65 -12.63 -2.99 13.15
C GLU A 65 -13.50 -1.90 12.51
N GLY A 66 -13.83 -2.08 11.22
CA GLY A 66 -14.73 -1.18 10.48
C GLY A 66 -14.11 0.14 10.02
N HIS A 67 -12.80 0.31 10.06
CA HIS A 67 -12.14 1.44 9.40
C HIS A 67 -12.24 1.34 7.86
N VAL A 68 -12.19 2.48 7.20
CA VAL A 68 -12.20 2.60 5.74
C VAL A 68 -10.81 3.02 5.28
N THR A 69 -10.28 2.34 4.27
CA THR A 69 -9.03 2.72 3.61
C THR A 69 -9.29 3.28 2.23
N THR A 70 -8.36 4.11 1.76
CA THR A 70 -8.31 4.52 0.36
C THR A 70 -6.90 4.29 -0.18
N GLU A 71 -6.83 3.72 -1.39
CA GLU A 71 -5.57 3.44 -2.09
C GLU A 71 -5.71 3.75 -3.57
N ILE A 72 -4.58 3.70 -4.29
CA ILE A 72 -4.52 3.92 -5.73
C ILE A 72 -4.25 2.58 -6.39
N VAL A 73 -5.05 2.24 -7.40
CA VAL A 73 -4.79 1.06 -8.24
C VAL A 73 -3.57 1.33 -9.12
N MET A 74 -2.49 0.58 -8.90
CA MET A 74 -1.21 0.75 -9.62
C MET A 74 -1.03 -0.19 -10.82
N LEU A 75 -1.99 -1.08 -11.06
CA LEU A 75 -1.93 -2.10 -12.11
C LEU A 75 -3.18 -2.01 -12.99
N ASN A 76 -3.00 -2.02 -14.31
CA ASN A 76 -4.14 -2.02 -15.23
C ASN A 76 -4.96 -3.33 -15.05
N PRO A 77 -6.26 -3.26 -14.71
CA PRO A 77 -7.10 -4.44 -14.55
C PRO A 77 -7.49 -5.09 -15.89
N GLU A 78 -7.39 -4.36 -17.00
CA GLU A 78 -7.72 -4.89 -18.32
C GLU A 78 -6.65 -5.86 -18.82
N ASN A 79 -7.09 -6.91 -19.53
CA ASN A 79 -6.20 -7.88 -20.15
C ASN A 79 -5.66 -7.39 -21.51
N THR A 80 -4.99 -6.23 -21.49
CA THR A 80 -4.36 -5.63 -22.68
C THR A 80 -2.84 -5.72 -22.59
N ARG A 81 -2.16 -5.83 -23.73
CA ARG A 81 -0.69 -5.87 -23.79
C ARG A 81 -0.14 -4.44 -23.81
N SER A 82 0.88 -4.18 -22.97
CA SER A 82 1.58 -2.90 -22.91
C SER A 82 2.68 -2.79 -23.98
N ILE A 83 3.48 -1.70 -23.94
CA ILE A 83 4.61 -1.48 -24.86
C ILE A 83 5.68 -2.58 -24.79
N SER A 84 5.82 -3.25 -23.64
CA SER A 84 6.75 -4.38 -23.49
C SER A 84 6.19 -5.69 -24.06
N ASN A 85 5.02 -5.63 -24.72
CA ASN A 85 4.26 -6.76 -25.23
C ASN A 85 3.84 -7.76 -24.14
N MET A 86 3.58 -7.27 -22.93
CA MET A 86 3.21 -8.07 -21.75
C MET A 86 1.91 -7.57 -21.14
N THR A 87 1.08 -8.48 -20.61
CA THR A 87 -0.11 -8.13 -19.81
C THR A 87 0.25 -7.92 -18.34
N SER A 88 -0.63 -7.28 -17.57
CA SER A 88 -0.48 -7.10 -16.12
C SER A 88 -0.26 -8.43 -15.39
N GLN A 89 -1.02 -9.48 -15.73
CA GLN A 89 -0.92 -10.80 -15.10
C GLN A 89 0.41 -11.48 -15.44
N GLU A 90 0.86 -11.42 -16.69
CA GLU A 90 2.16 -11.97 -17.10
C GLU A 90 3.33 -11.29 -16.36
N PHE A 91 3.24 -9.97 -16.13
CA PHE A 91 4.22 -9.24 -15.34
C PHE A 91 4.26 -9.73 -13.88
N ILE A 92 3.10 -9.84 -13.23
CA ILE A 92 2.99 -10.29 -11.84
C ILE A 92 3.54 -11.71 -11.68
N GLU A 93 3.18 -12.65 -12.55
CA GLU A 93 3.71 -14.01 -12.51
C GLU A 93 5.23 -14.04 -12.67
N LYS A 94 5.78 -13.21 -13.57
CA LYS A 94 7.22 -13.11 -13.81
C LYS A 94 7.94 -12.52 -12.61
N LEU A 95 7.35 -11.53 -11.93
CA LEU A 95 7.90 -10.93 -10.71
C LEU A 95 7.90 -11.94 -9.56
N GLN A 96 6.78 -12.64 -9.34
CA GLN A 96 6.65 -13.66 -8.30
C GLN A 96 7.68 -14.77 -8.45
N LYS A 97 7.88 -15.28 -9.68
CA LYS A 97 8.92 -16.28 -9.99
C LYS A 97 10.33 -15.80 -9.65
N ARG A 98 10.60 -14.48 -9.67
CA ARG A 98 11.90 -13.90 -9.33
C ARG A 98 12.10 -13.65 -7.84
N LEU A 99 11.03 -13.31 -7.12
CA LEU A 99 11.09 -13.04 -5.68
C LEU A 99 11.24 -14.31 -4.85
N GLY A 100 10.57 -15.40 -5.26
CA GLY A 100 10.60 -16.67 -4.52
C GLY A 100 9.97 -16.60 -3.12
N LYS A 101 9.20 -15.54 -2.84
CA LYS A 101 8.46 -15.30 -1.58
C LYS A 101 7.00 -14.98 -1.90
N ASN A 102 6.14 -15.09 -0.89
CA ASN A 102 4.74 -14.68 -1.00
C ASN A 102 4.65 -13.16 -1.26
N PRO A 103 3.89 -12.70 -2.28
CA PRO A 103 3.58 -11.29 -2.48
C PRO A 103 3.09 -10.55 -1.23
N GLU A 104 2.25 -11.20 -0.41
CA GLU A 104 1.65 -10.62 0.80
C GLU A 104 2.69 -10.26 1.87
N GLU A 105 3.85 -10.92 1.84
CA GLU A 105 4.97 -10.67 2.76
C GLU A 105 6.07 -9.81 2.12
N THR A 106 5.87 -9.37 0.88
CA THR A 106 6.85 -8.59 0.13
C THR A 106 6.43 -7.12 0.14
N GLY A 107 7.09 -6.31 0.98
CA GLY A 107 6.89 -4.87 0.98
C GLY A 107 7.15 -4.24 -0.39
N GLY A 108 6.29 -3.30 -0.80
CA GLY A 108 6.43 -2.58 -2.08
C GLY A 108 5.97 -3.37 -3.32
N PHE A 109 5.27 -4.50 -3.15
CA PHE A 109 4.85 -5.35 -4.26
C PHE A 109 3.86 -4.64 -5.20
N GLN A 110 2.94 -3.85 -4.65
CA GLN A 110 1.92 -3.12 -5.43
C GLN A 110 2.55 -2.03 -6.31
N GLU A 111 3.66 -1.43 -5.87
CA GLU A 111 4.36 -0.34 -6.55
C GLU A 111 5.37 -0.82 -7.60
N ALA A 112 5.61 -2.13 -7.69
CA ALA A 112 6.56 -2.71 -8.65
C ALA A 112 6.30 -2.34 -10.13
N PRO A 113 5.05 -2.25 -10.62
CA PRO A 113 4.77 -1.79 -11.99
C PRO A 113 5.27 -0.36 -12.25
N LEU A 114 5.21 0.53 -11.25
CA LEU A 114 5.67 1.91 -11.39
C LEU A 114 7.18 1.96 -11.65
N ALA A 115 7.95 1.14 -10.92
CA ALA A 115 9.39 1.03 -11.14
C ALA A 115 9.72 0.46 -12.53
N TYR A 116 8.92 -0.50 -13.00
CA TYR A 116 9.05 -1.06 -14.35
C TYR A 116 8.81 0.01 -15.43
N ASP A 117 7.73 0.79 -15.28
CA ASP A 117 7.37 1.85 -16.22
C ASP A 117 8.33 3.03 -16.18
N ALA A 118 8.90 3.37 -15.01
CA ALA A 118 9.90 4.42 -14.89
C ALA A 118 11.13 4.14 -15.77
N ILE A 119 11.61 2.89 -15.81
CA ILE A 119 12.74 2.49 -16.67
C ILE A 119 12.35 2.51 -18.15
N TRP A 120 11.14 2.08 -18.51
CA TRP A 120 10.65 2.18 -19.88
C TRP A 120 10.54 3.64 -20.34
N ALA A 121 9.97 4.52 -19.52
CA ALA A 121 9.86 5.94 -19.81
C ALA A 121 11.24 6.57 -20.03
N LEU A 122 12.22 6.25 -19.18
CA LEU A 122 13.60 6.69 -19.34
C LEU A 122 14.20 6.21 -20.67
N ALA A 123 14.07 4.91 -20.99
CA ALA A 123 14.61 4.34 -22.22
C ALA A 123 14.01 5.00 -23.48
N LEU A 124 12.69 5.23 -23.49
CA LEU A 124 12.01 5.89 -24.60
C LEU A 124 12.43 7.35 -24.75
N ALA A 125 12.58 8.09 -23.64
CA ALA A 125 13.03 9.48 -23.67
C ALA A 125 14.46 9.60 -24.21
N LEU A 126 15.37 8.72 -23.78
CA LEU A 126 16.74 8.66 -24.28
C LEU A 126 16.80 8.30 -25.77
N ASN A 127 16.00 7.32 -26.21
CA ASN A 127 15.93 6.93 -27.60
C ASN A 127 15.48 8.09 -28.51
N LYS A 128 14.44 8.82 -28.11
CA LYS A 128 13.99 10.02 -28.84
C LYS A 128 15.06 11.10 -28.88
N THR A 129 15.74 11.35 -27.77
CA THR A 129 16.80 12.37 -27.68
C THR A 129 17.97 12.03 -28.61
N SER A 130 18.40 10.76 -28.64
CA SER A 130 19.46 10.29 -29.54
C SER A 130 19.11 10.53 -31.01
N ALA A 131 17.88 10.17 -31.42
CA ALA A 131 17.42 10.38 -32.78
C ALA A 131 17.38 11.87 -33.19
N GLU A 132 17.03 12.77 -32.27
CA GLU A 132 17.06 14.21 -32.53
C GLU A 132 18.48 14.79 -32.59
N LEU A 133 19.41 14.27 -31.79
CA LEU A 133 20.81 14.70 -31.82
C LEU A 133 21.51 14.32 -33.13
N VAL A 134 21.17 13.18 -33.73
CA VAL A 134 21.73 12.74 -35.03
C VAL A 134 21.23 13.59 -36.21
N LYS A 135 20.10 14.29 -36.06
CA LYS A 135 19.55 15.18 -37.11
C LYS A 135 20.24 16.54 -37.17
N LYS A 136 21.01 16.92 -36.14
CA LYS A 136 21.79 18.16 -36.08
C LYS A 136 23.22 17.92 -36.55
#